data_AF-A0AAE7BZ14-F1
#
_entry.id   AF-A0AAE7BZ14-F1
#
_cell.length_a   1.000
_cell.length_b   1.000
_cell.length_c   1.000
_cell.angle_alpha   90.00
_cell.angle_beta   90.00
_cell.angle_gamma   90.00
#
_symmetry.space_group_name_H-M   'P 1'
#
loop_
_entity.id
_entity.type
_entity.pdbx_description
1 polymer ?
#
loop_
_entity_poly.entity_id
_entity_poly.type
_entity_poly.pdbx_seq_one_letter_code
_entity_poly.pdbx_strand_id
1 'polypeptide(L)'
;MFKNLLLIILIIVNSVLISLFQQDSIDMLSLHIIIASFTTIISLLYLITRVSKLTMYVSLLTLIVAAYHIYLIVMTIYNNVYVN
;
A
#
# COMPACT_ATOMS: atom_id res chain seq x y z
N MET A 1 -10.89 17.23 -13.18
CA MET A 1 -10.16 16.24 -13.99
C MET A 1 -8.78 15.90 -13.43
N PHE A 2 -7.95 16.89 -13.03
CA PHE A 2 -6.61 16.66 -12.47
C PHE A 2 -6.57 15.68 -11.27
N LYS A 3 -7.57 15.73 -10.40
CA LYS A 3 -7.69 14.87 -9.21
C LYS A 3 -7.87 13.38 -9.54
N ASN A 4 -8.55 13.05 -10.64
CA ASN A 4 -8.71 11.67 -11.12
C ASN A 4 -7.46 11.19 -11.84
N LEU A 5 -6.76 12.08 -12.55
CA LEU A 5 -5.51 11.77 -13.22
C LEU A 5 -4.40 11.42 -12.20
N LEU A 6 -4.32 12.17 -11.10
CA LEU A 6 -3.42 11.87 -9.98
C LEU A 6 -3.70 10.49 -9.37
N LEU A 7 -4.98 10.14 -9.23
CA LEU A 7 -5.45 8.86 -8.67
C LEU A 7 -5.05 7.69 -9.57
N ILE A 8 -5.20 7.86 -10.88
CA ILE A 8 -4.77 6.89 -11.90
C ILE A 8 -3.26 6.71 -11.87
N ILE A 9 -2.49 7.79 -11.84
CA ILE A 9 -1.02 7.72 -11.73
C ILE A 9 -0.60 6.96 -10.47
N LEU A 10 -1.26 7.23 -9.34
CA LEU A 10 -0.96 6.56 -8.08
C LEU A 10 -1.29 5.06 -8.09
N ILE A 11 -2.39 4.66 -8.73
CA ILE A 11 -2.76 3.26 -8.89
C ILE A 11 -1.73 2.55 -9.78
N ILE A 12 -1.33 3.19 -10.88
CA ILE A 12 -0.32 2.64 -11.80
C ILE A 12 1.02 2.46 -11.09
N VAL A 13 1.47 3.48 -10.34
CA VAL A 13 2.73 3.40 -9.57
C VAL A 13 2.66 2.28 -8.53
N ASN A 14 1.57 2.18 -7.75
CA ASN A 14 1.41 1.07 -6.79
C ASN A 14 1.42 -0.29 -7.48
N SER A 15 0.75 -0.42 -8.62
CA SER A 15 0.64 -1.70 -9.35
C SER A 15 1.99 -2.13 -9.95
N VAL A 16 2.77 -1.18 -10.47
CA VAL A 16 4.13 -1.43 -10.99
C VAL A 16 5.11 -1.78 -9.87
N LEU A 17 4.98 -1.15 -8.70
CA LEU A 17 5.76 -1.52 -7.51
C LEU A 17 5.40 -2.91 -6.99
N ILE A 18 4.15 -3.35 -7.12
CA ILE A 18 3.75 -4.72 -6.75
C ILE A 18 4.32 -5.76 -7.73
N SER A 19 4.36 -5.46 -9.04
CA SER A 19 4.74 -6.43 -10.07
C SER A 19 6.25 -6.61 -10.25
N LEU A 20 7.05 -5.55 -10.11
CA LEU A 20 8.49 -5.60 -10.35
C LEU A 20 9.27 -6.37 -9.28
N PHE A 21 8.71 -6.55 -8.09
CA PHE A 21 9.51 -6.88 -6.91
C PHE A 21 9.12 -8.19 -6.22
N GLN A 22 8.37 -9.06 -6.90
CA GLN A 22 8.16 -10.47 -6.48
C GLN A 22 9.45 -11.33 -6.50
N GLN A 23 10.62 -10.76 -6.84
CA GLN A 23 11.75 -11.53 -7.35
C GLN A 23 12.90 -11.80 -6.37
N ASP A 24 13.03 -11.12 -5.21
CA ASP A 24 14.13 -11.38 -4.25
C ASP A 24 13.70 -11.36 -2.77
N SER A 25 14.16 -12.35 -1.99
CA SER A 25 13.56 -12.76 -0.70
C SER A 25 14.07 -12.05 0.55
N ILE A 26 15.16 -11.30 0.52
CA ILE A 26 15.79 -10.71 1.73
C ILE A 26 15.52 -9.19 1.88
N ASP A 27 15.25 -8.48 0.78
CA ASP A 27 14.98 -7.02 0.79
C ASP A 27 13.49 -6.65 0.95
N MET A 28 12.65 -7.67 1.17
CA MET A 28 11.20 -7.54 1.18
C MET A 28 10.66 -6.79 2.40
N LEU A 29 11.27 -6.89 3.60
CA LEU A 29 10.73 -6.26 4.81
C LEU A 29 10.66 -4.72 4.68
N SER A 30 11.79 -4.11 4.32
CA SER A 30 11.91 -2.66 4.10
C SER A 30 10.91 -2.19 3.05
N LEU A 31 10.71 -3.00 2.01
CA LEU A 31 9.75 -2.72 0.96
C LEU A 31 8.30 -2.73 1.45
N HIS A 32 7.89 -3.75 2.21
CA HIS A 32 6.54 -3.80 2.78
C HIS A 32 6.27 -2.60 3.70
N ILE A 33 7.27 -2.16 4.48
CA ILE A 33 7.18 -0.96 5.32
C ILE A 33 6.96 0.29 4.47
N ILE A 34 7.71 0.46 3.39
CA ILE A 34 7.57 1.60 2.46
C ILE A 34 6.17 1.60 1.84
N ILE A 35 5.73 0.46 1.27
CA ILE A 35 4.44 0.36 0.60
C ILE A 35 3.29 0.57 1.58
N ALA A 36 3.33 -0.06 2.77
CA ALA A 36 2.34 0.15 3.81
C ALA A 36 2.25 1.64 4.19
N SER A 37 3.38 2.31 4.38
CA SER A 37 3.42 3.73 4.73
C SER A 37 2.79 4.61 3.65
N PHE A 38 3.18 4.42 2.38
CA PHE A 38 2.62 5.18 1.27
C PHE A 38 1.12 4.93 1.10
N THR A 39 0.69 3.67 1.06
CA THR A 39 -0.74 3.33 0.91
C THR A 39 -1.59 3.86 2.05
N THR A 40 -1.07 3.89 3.28
CA THR A 40 -1.76 4.50 4.43
C THR A 40 -1.91 6.02 4.28
N ILE A 41 -0.83 6.71 3.89
CA ILE A 41 -0.86 8.17 3.63
C ILE A 41 -1.89 8.49 2.53
N ILE A 42 -1.89 7.71 1.46
CA ILE A 42 -2.82 7.88 0.34
C ILE A 42 -4.27 7.67 0.79
N SER A 43 -4.51 6.60 1.55
CA SER A 43 -5.84 6.31 2.09
C SER A 43 -6.34 7.45 2.96
N LEU A 44 -5.49 8.01 3.84
CA LEU A 44 -5.80 9.16 4.67
C LEU A 44 -6.09 10.41 3.84
N LEU A 45 -5.31 10.70 2.79
CA LEU A 45 -5.57 11.83 1.89
C LEU A 45 -6.93 11.71 1.19
N TYR A 46 -7.33 10.51 0.78
CA TYR A 46 -8.66 10.27 0.23
C TYR A 46 -9.77 10.38 1.29
N LEU A 47 -9.51 9.91 2.51
CA LEU A 47 -10.44 10.00 3.63
C LEU A 47 -10.67 11.44 4.11
N ILE A 48 -9.62 12.27 4.10
CA ILE A 48 -9.69 13.67 4.52
C ILE A 48 -10.37 14.51 3.45
N THR A 49 -10.00 14.29 2.18
CA THR A 49 -10.55 15.14 1.12
C THR A 49 -12.01 14.82 0.76
N ARG A 50 -12.50 13.59 1.04
CA ARG A 50 -13.93 13.18 1.08
C ARG A 50 -14.86 13.90 0.09
N VAL A 51 -14.46 13.97 -1.19
CA VAL A 51 -15.19 14.75 -2.20
C VAL A 51 -16.41 14.00 -2.73
N SER A 52 -16.40 12.67 -2.70
CA SER A 52 -17.49 11.84 -3.21
C SER A 52 -17.51 10.43 -2.62
N LYS A 53 -18.63 9.70 -2.80
CA LYS A 53 -18.74 8.27 -2.45
C LYS A 53 -17.64 7.42 -3.10
N LEU A 54 -17.24 7.75 -4.33
CA LEU A 54 -16.13 7.06 -5.01
C LEU A 54 -14.80 7.24 -4.25
N THR A 55 -14.48 8.46 -3.80
CA THR A 55 -13.26 8.70 -3.01
C THR A 55 -13.27 7.97 -1.66
N MET A 56 -14.45 7.76 -1.08
CA MET A 56 -14.62 6.95 0.13
C MET A 56 -14.31 5.47 -0.13
N TYR A 57 -14.84 4.89 -1.22
CA TYR A 57 -14.54 3.51 -1.58
C TYR A 57 -13.05 3.30 -1.91
N VAL A 58 -12.42 4.25 -2.62
CA VAL A 58 -10.98 4.20 -2.92
C VAL A 58 -10.15 4.28 -1.63
N SER A 59 -10.52 5.15 -0.68
CA SER A 59 -9.88 5.24 0.62
C SER A 59 -9.97 3.91 1.39
N LEU A 60 -11.16 3.28 1.42
CA LEU A 60 -11.34 1.98 2.08
C LEU A 60 -10.50 0.89 1.42
N LEU A 61 -10.48 0.82 0.09
CA LEU A 61 -9.73 -0.19 -0.65
C LEU A 61 -8.21 -0.03 -0.41
N THR A 62 -7.72 1.21 -0.43
CA THR A 62 -6.30 1.49 -0.11
C THR A 62 -5.94 1.17 1.34
N LEU A 63 -6.87 1.34 2.28
CA LEU A 63 -6.70 0.92 3.68
C LEU A 63 -6.59 -0.61 3.81
N ILE A 64 -7.39 -1.37 3.06
CA ILE A 64 -7.30 -2.84 3.02
C ILE A 64 -5.95 -3.30 2.49
N VAL A 65 -5.46 -2.66 1.41
CA VAL A 65 -4.13 -2.94 0.85
C VAL A 65 -3.03 -2.62 1.86
N ALA A 66 -3.10 -1.47 2.54
CA ALA A 66 -2.14 -1.12 3.59
C ALA A 66 -2.12 -2.16 4.73
N ALA A 67 -3.29 -2.60 5.18
CA ALA A 67 -3.42 -3.63 6.22
C ALA A 67 -2.80 -4.97 5.78
N TYR A 68 -2.96 -5.34 4.51
CA TYR A 68 -2.31 -6.54 3.96
C TYR A 68 -0.78 -6.43 3.97
N HIS A 69 -0.22 -5.28 3.60
CA HIS A 69 1.24 -5.08 3.70
C HIS A 69 1.72 -5.10 5.15
N ILE A 70 0.97 -4.52 6.09
CA ILE A 70 1.29 -4.59 7.53
C ILE A 70 1.32 -6.04 8.02
N TYR A 71 0.34 -6.86 7.62
CA TYR A 71 0.33 -8.29 7.92
C TYR A 71 1.61 -8.99 7.41
N LEU A 72 2.03 -8.72 6.18
CA LEU A 72 3.26 -9.29 5.61
C LEU A 72 4.52 -8.83 6.36
N ILE A 73 4.57 -7.58 6.84
CA ILE A 73 5.66 -7.10 7.71
C ILE A 73 5.71 -7.94 8.98
N VAL A 74 4.58 -8.08 9.67
CA VAL A 74 4.50 -8.84 10.94
C VAL A 74 4.92 -10.29 10.72
N MET A 75 4.45 -10.94 9.65
CA MET A 75 4.82 -12.30 9.31
C MET A 75 6.32 -12.44 9.02
N THR A 76 6.90 -11.50 8.27
CA THR A 76 8.33 -11.51 7.95
C THR A 76 9.19 -11.33 9.20
N ILE A 77 8.81 -10.41 10.10
CA ILE A 77 9.49 -10.24 11.39
C ILE A 77 9.38 -11.50 12.24
N TYR A 78 8.17 -12.06 12.35
CA TYR A 78 7.94 -13.27 13.13
C TYR A 78 8.82 -14.44 12.65
N ASN A 79 8.86 -14.69 11.35
CA ASN A 79 9.69 -15.75 10.78
C ASN A 79 11.19 -15.49 11.00
N ASN A 80 11.64 -14.24 10.87
CA ASN A 80 13.05 -13.88 11.11
C ASN A 80 13.48 -13.99 12.57
N VAL A 81 12.57 -13.82 13.53
CA VAL A 81 12.89 -13.85 14.96
C VAL A 81 12.73 -15.23 15.58
N TYR A 82 11.73 -16.00 15.13
CA TYR A 82 11.30 -17.22 15.81
C TYR A 82 11.51 -18.52 15.01
N VAL A 83 11.79 -18.42 13.70
CA VAL A 83 11.87 -19.61 12.82
C VAL A 83 13.27 -19.79 12.22
N ASN A 84 13.88 -18.70 11.73
CA ASN A 84 15.31 -18.68 11.36
C ASN A 84 16.20 -18.54 12.60
#